data_AF-A0A3P8XLB1-F1
#
_entry.id   AF-A0A3P8XLB1-F1
#
_cell.length_a   1.000
_cell.length_b   1.000
_cell.length_c   1.000
_cell.angle_alpha   90.00
_cell.angle_beta   90.00
_cell.angle_gamma   90.00
#
_symmetry.space_group_name_H-M   'P 1'
#
loop_
_entity.id
_entity.type
_entity.pdbx_description
1 polymer ?
#
loop_
_entity_poly.entity_id
_entity_poly.type
_entity_poly.pdbx_seq_one_letter_code
_entity_poly.pdbx_strand_id
1 'polypeptide(L)'
;MGSSGRTDREKRDADTSVPLLFVLLCEVGRRILTKLLAHKGLSPVYAIELVSTLQLCICNLELRLLGELGQLQPQFCLSLTYMASVVHAVTFHGALGNPCSTFEHTYRGRLTARGGMLRVVCQFIAAGVAPTMLQGLWTLRLSDLHWKHALQGFQCTSPIHADTSLVLPGPLVAAAAMELAGAFAMQTAFTHTHTVDQRYRVHAVAALTAILTYAGGKMTGAVFNPALAFSTQFPCSGHSFLDYCLVYWLAPLLGMMCSVLLFDQLSPGGTPAHRPLLANKRE
;
A
#
# COMPACT_ATOMS: atom_id res chain seq x y z
N MET A 1 2.30 37.34 -19.50
CA MET A 1 2.88 36.20 -18.73
C MET A 1 1.94 35.61 -17.66
N GLY A 2 0.78 36.20 -17.34
CA GLY A 2 -0.14 35.65 -16.31
C GLY A 2 -1.14 34.58 -16.78
N SER A 3 -1.36 34.40 -18.10
CA SER A 3 -2.34 33.45 -18.63
C SER A 3 -1.85 32.00 -18.59
N SER A 4 -0.59 31.74 -18.99
CA SER A 4 -0.02 30.38 -19.04
C SER A 4 0.04 29.73 -17.66
N GLY A 5 0.51 30.48 -16.65
CA GLY A 5 0.63 29.96 -15.28
C GLY A 5 -0.70 29.71 -14.56
N ARG A 6 -1.81 30.31 -15.04
CA ARG A 6 -3.17 30.04 -14.51
C ARG A 6 -3.70 28.73 -15.07
N THR A 7 -3.54 28.50 -16.38
CA THR A 7 -3.94 27.27 -17.05
C THR A 7 -3.13 26.06 -16.56
N ASP A 8 -1.82 26.23 -16.32
CA ASP A 8 -0.96 25.15 -15.79
C ASP A 8 -1.30 24.78 -14.33
N ARG A 9 -1.76 25.76 -13.54
CA ARG A 9 -2.23 25.52 -12.16
C ARG A 9 -3.57 24.80 -12.16
N GLU A 10 -4.51 25.24 -12.98
CA GLU A 10 -5.84 24.64 -13.12
C GLU A 10 -5.79 23.18 -13.60
N LYS A 11 -4.88 22.87 -14.53
CA LYS A 11 -4.61 21.49 -14.96
C LYS A 11 -4.05 20.63 -13.83
N ARG A 12 -3.10 21.15 -13.06
CA ARG A 12 -2.50 20.46 -11.91
C ARG A 12 -3.51 20.22 -10.79
N ASP A 13 -4.42 21.16 -10.56
CA ASP A 13 -5.47 21.04 -9.55
C ASP A 13 -6.47 19.95 -9.96
N ALA A 14 -6.82 19.86 -11.25
CA ALA A 14 -7.66 18.77 -11.78
C ALA A 14 -6.98 17.39 -11.60
N ASP A 15 -5.70 17.28 -11.99
CA ASP A 15 -4.89 16.06 -11.87
C ASP A 15 -4.77 15.57 -10.41
N THR A 16 -4.62 16.48 -9.44
CA THR A 16 -4.45 16.11 -8.03
C THR A 16 -5.75 15.90 -7.27
N SER A 17 -6.90 16.27 -7.85
CA SER A 17 -8.22 16.11 -7.22
C SER A 17 -8.80 14.70 -7.34
N VAL A 18 -8.34 13.91 -8.30
CA VAL A 18 -8.87 12.57 -8.61
C VAL A 18 -8.71 11.58 -7.43
N PRO A 19 -7.54 11.46 -6.76
CA PRO A 19 -7.42 10.62 -5.57
C PRO A 19 -8.41 10.99 -4.46
N LEU A 20 -8.68 12.28 -4.25
CA LEU A 20 -9.62 12.74 -3.22
C LEU A 20 -11.06 12.32 -3.55
N LEU A 21 -11.47 12.42 -4.81
CA LEU A 21 -12.77 11.92 -5.26
C LEU A 21 -12.90 10.42 -4.96
N PHE A 22 -11.85 9.63 -5.22
CA PHE A 22 -11.85 8.20 -4.88
C PHE A 22 -11.97 7.91 -3.40
N VAL A 23 -11.25 8.67 -2.58
CA VAL A 23 -11.36 8.54 -1.12
C VAL A 23 -12.81 8.78 -0.66
N LEU A 24 -13.50 9.78 -1.23
CA LEU A 24 -14.91 10.05 -0.92
C LEU A 24 -15.83 8.93 -1.39
N LEU A 25 -15.64 8.41 -2.60
CA LEU A 25 -16.41 7.28 -3.12
C LEU A 25 -16.21 6.01 -2.29
N CYS A 26 -14.96 5.71 -1.90
CA CYS A 26 -14.62 4.61 -1.00
C CYS A 26 -15.24 4.80 0.39
N GLU A 27 -15.33 6.03 0.88
CA GLU A 27 -15.98 6.33 2.16
C GLU A 27 -17.48 6.07 2.13
N VAL A 28 -18.17 6.56 1.09
CA VAL A 28 -19.59 6.25 0.87
C VAL A 28 -19.80 4.75 0.68
N GLY A 29 -18.95 4.11 -0.12
CA GLY A 29 -18.97 2.67 -0.37
C GLY A 29 -18.81 1.84 0.91
N ARG A 30 -17.86 2.19 1.79
CA ARG A 30 -17.70 1.56 3.10
C ARG A 30 -18.97 1.67 3.93
N ARG A 31 -19.57 2.86 4.02
CA ARG A 31 -20.80 3.08 4.83
C ARG A 31 -21.98 2.26 4.31
N ILE A 32 -22.16 2.18 3.00
CA ILE A 32 -23.23 1.39 2.39
C ILE A 32 -22.98 -0.10 2.62
N LEU A 33 -21.78 -0.59 2.30
CA LEU A 33 -21.48 -2.01 2.35
C LEU A 33 -21.48 -2.55 3.79
N THR A 34 -20.96 -1.79 4.74
CA THR A 34 -20.99 -2.17 6.17
C THR A 34 -22.42 -2.24 6.70
N LYS A 35 -23.29 -1.29 6.37
CA LYS A 35 -24.71 -1.34 6.74
C LYS A 35 -25.43 -2.54 6.12
N LEU A 36 -25.20 -2.82 4.84
CA LEU A 36 -25.81 -3.95 4.15
C LEU A 36 -25.36 -5.29 4.72
N LEU A 37 -24.07 -5.45 5.04
CA LEU A 37 -23.53 -6.67 5.64
C LEU A 37 -24.02 -6.86 7.08
N ALA A 38 -24.07 -5.79 7.87
CA ALA A 38 -24.62 -5.83 9.22
C ALA A 38 -26.08 -6.30 9.21
N HIS A 39 -26.91 -5.81 8.27
CA HIS A 39 -28.28 -6.27 8.09
C HIS A 39 -28.37 -7.77 7.71
N LYS A 40 -27.36 -8.30 7.02
CA LYS A 40 -27.28 -9.72 6.64
C LYS A 40 -26.59 -10.61 7.69
N GLY A 41 -26.20 -10.06 8.85
CA GLY A 41 -25.47 -10.80 9.88
C GLY A 41 -24.03 -11.17 9.51
N LEU A 42 -23.47 -10.56 8.47
CA LEU A 42 -22.09 -10.79 8.03
C LEU A 42 -21.14 -9.78 8.67
N SER A 43 -19.88 -10.19 8.89
CA SER A 43 -18.87 -9.32 9.51
C SER A 43 -18.52 -8.13 8.60
N PRO A 44 -18.75 -6.87 9.04
CA PRO A 44 -18.45 -5.68 8.25
C PRO A 44 -16.94 -5.46 8.04
N VAL A 45 -16.11 -6.15 8.83
CA VAL A 45 -14.64 -6.03 8.79
C VAL A 45 -14.07 -6.35 7.41
N TYR A 46 -14.60 -7.37 6.72
CA TYR A 46 -14.10 -7.77 5.41
C TYR A 46 -14.42 -6.76 4.31
N ALA A 47 -15.57 -6.08 4.42
CA ALA A 47 -15.90 -4.96 3.54
C ALA A 47 -15.01 -3.76 3.78
N ILE A 48 -14.74 -3.44 5.06
CA ILE A 48 -13.82 -2.37 5.42
C ILE A 48 -12.43 -2.66 4.87
N GLU A 49 -11.95 -3.91 4.98
CA GLU A 49 -10.67 -4.36 4.43
C GLU A 49 -10.61 -4.24 2.90
N LEU A 50 -11.63 -4.75 2.21
CA LEU A 50 -11.75 -4.71 0.74
C LEU A 50 -11.74 -3.27 0.24
N VAL A 51 -12.63 -2.42 0.72
CA VAL A 51 -12.78 -1.05 0.21
C VAL A 51 -11.58 -0.17 0.57
N SER A 52 -10.98 -0.37 1.75
CA SER A 52 -9.79 0.39 2.14
C SER A 52 -8.56 -0.02 1.32
N THR A 53 -8.39 -1.31 1.02
CA THR A 53 -7.30 -1.76 0.12
C THR A 53 -7.53 -1.28 -1.31
N LEU A 54 -8.79 -1.22 -1.76
CA LEU A 54 -9.14 -0.67 -3.08
C LEU A 54 -8.77 0.82 -3.16
N GLN A 55 -9.13 1.59 -2.13
CA GLN A 55 -8.75 2.99 -1.98
C GLN A 55 -7.22 3.16 -2.03
N LEU A 56 -6.47 2.31 -1.32
CA LEU A 56 -5.02 2.31 -1.31
C LEU A 56 -4.44 2.13 -2.72
N CYS A 57 -4.90 1.10 -3.43
CA CYS A 57 -4.38 0.72 -4.73
C CYS A 57 -4.68 1.80 -5.78
N ILE A 58 -5.93 2.28 -5.84
CA ILE A 58 -6.33 3.32 -6.78
C ILE A 58 -5.54 4.61 -6.54
N CYS A 59 -5.41 5.06 -5.28
CA CYS A 59 -4.66 6.28 -4.98
C CYS A 59 -3.18 6.16 -5.35
N ASN A 60 -2.55 4.99 -5.11
CA ASN A 60 -1.15 4.78 -5.48
C ASN A 60 -0.92 4.68 -6.99
N LEU A 61 -1.83 4.05 -7.73
CA LEU A 61 -1.77 4.03 -9.19
C LEU A 61 -1.89 5.46 -9.77
N GLU A 62 -2.76 6.30 -9.20
CA GLU A 62 -2.89 7.69 -9.61
C GLU A 62 -1.66 8.53 -9.22
N LEU A 63 -1.13 8.36 -8.01
CA LEU A 63 0.13 9.01 -7.59
C LEU A 63 1.30 8.61 -8.47
N ARG A 64 1.37 7.33 -8.89
CA ARG A 64 2.35 6.85 -9.85
C ARG A 64 2.21 7.56 -11.18
N LEU A 65 0.99 7.68 -11.71
CA LEU A 65 0.72 8.41 -12.95
C LEU A 65 1.20 9.87 -12.88
N LEU A 66 0.92 10.56 -11.77
CA LEU A 66 1.38 11.92 -11.51
C LEU A 66 2.91 12.03 -11.46
N GLY A 67 3.59 11.03 -10.89
CA GLY A 67 5.05 10.99 -10.81
C GLY A 67 5.73 10.68 -12.14
N GLU A 68 5.23 9.69 -12.88
CA GLU A 68 5.87 9.19 -14.12
C GLU A 68 5.54 10.07 -15.34
N LEU A 69 4.26 10.32 -15.60
CA LEU A 69 3.82 11.09 -16.77
C LEU A 69 3.57 12.56 -16.45
N GLY A 70 3.16 12.89 -15.22
CA GLY A 70 2.97 14.27 -14.78
C GLY A 70 4.28 15.05 -14.62
N GLN A 71 5.42 14.36 -14.54
CA GLN A 71 6.76 14.93 -14.31
C GLN A 71 6.77 15.97 -13.17
N LEU A 72 5.93 15.74 -12.15
CA LEU A 72 5.87 16.63 -11.00
C LEU A 72 7.23 16.64 -10.30
N GLN A 73 7.59 17.80 -9.75
CA GLN A 73 8.86 17.90 -9.05
C GLN A 73 8.87 16.92 -7.85
N PRO A 74 9.99 16.27 -7.54
CA PRO A 74 10.05 15.23 -6.51
C PRO A 74 9.45 15.64 -5.16
N GLN A 75 9.68 16.89 -4.73
CA GLN A 75 9.10 17.43 -3.49
C GLN A 75 7.57 17.44 -3.47
N PHE A 76 6.92 17.68 -4.62
CA PHE A 76 5.46 17.64 -4.74
C PHE A 76 4.97 16.18 -4.68
N CYS A 77 5.62 15.25 -5.38
CA CYS A 77 5.28 13.83 -5.29
C CYS A 77 5.37 13.32 -3.86
N LEU A 78 6.46 13.64 -3.13
CA LEU A 78 6.62 13.24 -1.73
C LEU A 78 5.55 13.87 -0.82
N SER A 79 5.20 15.13 -1.05
CA SER A 79 4.13 15.79 -0.31
C SER A 79 2.77 15.11 -0.55
N LEU A 80 2.49 14.72 -1.79
CA LEU A 80 1.28 13.98 -2.13
C LEU A 80 1.28 12.56 -1.54
N THR A 81 2.41 11.85 -1.56
CA THR A 81 2.58 10.54 -0.91
C THR A 81 2.35 10.65 0.60
N TYR A 82 2.91 11.67 1.26
CA TYR A 82 2.67 11.95 2.67
C TYR A 82 1.18 12.19 2.95
N MET A 83 0.55 13.10 2.20
CA MET A 83 -0.86 13.43 2.37
C MET A 83 -1.77 12.22 2.14
N ALA A 84 -1.53 11.45 1.08
CA ALA A 84 -2.25 10.22 0.81
C ALA A 84 -2.08 9.19 1.94
N SER A 85 -0.87 9.06 2.48
CA SER A 85 -0.59 8.16 3.60
C SER A 85 -1.36 8.56 4.87
N VAL A 86 -1.44 9.86 5.17
CA VAL A 86 -2.29 10.38 6.26
C VAL A 86 -3.76 10.07 6.00
N VAL A 87 -4.25 10.36 4.79
CA VAL A 87 -5.64 10.11 4.39
C VAL A 87 -5.99 8.62 4.53
N HIS A 88 -5.14 7.72 4.05
CA HIS A 88 -5.33 6.28 4.21
C HIS A 88 -5.39 5.88 5.68
N ALA A 89 -4.44 6.35 6.49
CA ALA A 89 -4.39 5.99 7.91
C ALA A 89 -5.61 6.48 8.71
N VAL A 90 -6.19 7.63 8.37
CA VAL A 90 -7.41 8.13 9.05
C VAL A 90 -8.71 7.56 8.48
N THR A 91 -8.73 7.13 7.21
CA THR A 91 -9.94 6.62 6.55
C THR A 91 -10.06 5.11 6.56
N PHE A 92 -9.05 4.33 6.93
CA PHE A 92 -9.09 2.87 6.81
C PHE A 92 -10.03 2.16 7.81
N HIS A 93 -10.56 2.85 8.82
CA HIS A 93 -11.52 2.29 9.78
C HIS A 93 -11.08 0.94 10.40
N GLY A 94 -9.77 0.74 10.61
CA GLY A 94 -9.21 -0.51 11.16
C GLY A 94 -8.92 -1.62 10.15
N ALA A 95 -9.02 -1.35 8.85
CA ALA A 95 -8.42 -2.20 7.82
C ALA A 95 -6.89 -2.25 7.97
N LEU A 96 -6.29 -3.39 7.62
CA LEU A 96 -4.84 -3.54 7.60
C LEU A 96 -4.25 -3.13 6.25
N GLY A 97 -4.94 -3.46 5.15
CA GLY A 97 -4.57 -3.11 3.78
C GLY A 97 -3.25 -3.72 3.30
N ASN A 98 -2.62 -4.59 4.09
CA ASN A 98 -1.31 -5.17 3.84
C ASN A 98 -1.25 -6.62 4.34
N PRO A 99 -0.89 -7.59 3.46
CA PRO A 99 -0.67 -8.98 3.87
C PRO A 99 0.40 -9.12 4.96
N CYS A 100 1.48 -8.34 4.94
CA CYS A 100 2.53 -8.38 5.97
C CYS A 100 1.95 -8.06 7.36
N SER A 101 1.18 -6.98 7.49
CA SER A 101 0.50 -6.64 8.74
C SER A 101 -0.53 -7.69 9.15
N THR A 102 -1.20 -8.31 8.18
CA THR A 102 -2.18 -9.37 8.47
C THR A 102 -1.53 -10.63 9.03
N PHE A 103 -0.37 -11.01 8.50
CA PHE A 103 0.41 -12.12 9.03
C PHE A 103 1.01 -11.79 10.41
N GLU A 104 1.50 -10.57 10.63
CA GLU A 104 1.94 -10.13 11.96
C GLU A 104 0.80 -10.25 12.99
N HIS A 105 -0.37 -9.71 12.68
CA HIS A 105 -1.51 -9.75 13.59
C HIS A 105 -1.97 -11.19 13.87
N THR A 106 -1.86 -12.09 12.89
CA THR A 106 -2.16 -13.51 13.07
C THR A 106 -1.10 -14.19 13.94
N TYR A 107 0.18 -13.90 13.72
CA TYR A 107 1.31 -14.40 14.52
C TYR A 107 1.21 -13.96 15.99
N ARG A 108 0.82 -12.71 16.25
CA ARG A 108 0.57 -12.16 17.59
C ARG A 108 -0.71 -12.66 18.25
N GLY A 109 -1.52 -13.48 17.58
CA GLY A 109 -2.82 -13.93 18.08
C GLY A 109 -3.89 -12.83 18.13
N ARG A 110 -3.68 -11.67 17.51
CA ARG A 110 -4.68 -10.59 17.38
C ARG A 110 -5.77 -10.91 16.36
N LEU A 111 -5.47 -11.80 15.40
CA LEU A 111 -6.42 -12.33 14.43
C LEU A 111 -6.36 -13.87 14.43
N THR A 112 -7.50 -14.51 14.20
CA THR A 112 -7.52 -15.96 13.91
C THR A 112 -6.95 -16.22 12.52
N ALA A 113 -6.32 -17.38 12.30
CA ALA A 113 -5.76 -17.74 10.98
C ALA A 113 -6.79 -17.63 9.85
N ARG A 114 -8.02 -18.09 10.09
CA ARG A 114 -9.15 -17.94 9.14
C ARG A 114 -9.48 -16.47 8.90
N GLY A 115 -9.55 -15.66 9.96
CA GLY A 115 -9.84 -14.23 9.85
C GLY A 115 -8.76 -13.47 9.07
N GLY A 116 -7.49 -13.77 9.34
CA GLY A 116 -6.34 -13.24 8.61
C GLY A 116 -6.38 -13.61 7.13
N MET A 117 -6.56 -14.89 6.81
CA MET A 117 -6.64 -15.35 5.42
C MET A 117 -7.79 -14.67 4.64
N LEU A 118 -8.97 -14.53 5.25
CA LEU A 118 -10.09 -13.84 4.61
C LEU A 118 -9.79 -12.34 4.35
N ARG A 119 -9.04 -11.68 5.22
CA ARG A 119 -8.56 -10.31 4.97
C ARG A 119 -7.56 -10.26 3.82
N VAL A 120 -6.61 -11.19 3.75
CA VAL A 120 -5.66 -11.31 2.63
C VAL A 120 -6.39 -11.51 1.30
N VAL A 121 -7.42 -12.37 1.28
CA VAL A 121 -8.27 -12.55 0.09
C VAL A 121 -8.96 -11.24 -0.30
N CYS A 122 -9.52 -10.50 0.66
CA CYS A 122 -10.11 -9.18 0.38
C CYS A 122 -9.08 -8.20 -0.19
N GLN A 123 -7.87 -8.18 0.36
CA GLN A 123 -6.78 -7.33 -0.11
C GLN A 123 -6.39 -7.63 -1.57
N PHE A 124 -6.27 -8.91 -1.94
CA PHE A 124 -5.94 -9.29 -3.32
C PHE A 124 -7.10 -9.11 -4.31
N ILE A 125 -8.35 -9.30 -3.89
CA ILE A 125 -9.51 -8.95 -4.72
C ILE A 125 -9.49 -7.45 -5.03
N ALA A 126 -9.31 -6.61 -4.01
CA ALA A 126 -9.18 -5.17 -4.20
C ALA A 126 -8.01 -4.80 -5.13
N ALA A 127 -6.84 -5.40 -4.89
CA ALA A 127 -5.63 -5.16 -5.68
C ALA A 127 -5.79 -5.56 -7.15
N GLY A 128 -6.49 -6.67 -7.43
CA GLY A 128 -6.75 -7.13 -8.80
C GLY A 128 -7.81 -6.30 -9.53
N VAL A 129 -8.82 -5.80 -8.82
CA VAL A 129 -9.90 -4.99 -9.41
C VAL A 129 -9.48 -3.52 -9.63
N ALA A 130 -8.58 -2.99 -8.80
CA ALA A 130 -8.18 -1.59 -8.85
C ALA A 130 -7.64 -1.12 -10.22
N PRO A 131 -6.73 -1.83 -10.92
CA PRO A 131 -6.22 -1.39 -12.21
C PRO A 131 -7.32 -1.33 -13.27
N THR A 132 -8.22 -2.31 -13.31
CA THR A 132 -9.34 -2.32 -14.27
C THR A 132 -10.31 -1.18 -14.01
N MET A 133 -10.67 -0.94 -12.74
CA MET A 133 -11.51 0.21 -12.38
C MET A 133 -10.84 1.52 -12.81
N LEU A 134 -9.55 1.68 -12.50
CA LEU A 134 -8.80 2.89 -12.78
C LEU A 134 -8.60 3.13 -14.29
N GLN A 135 -8.34 2.09 -15.07
CA GLN A 135 -8.32 2.19 -16.54
C GLN A 135 -9.66 2.72 -17.06
N GLY A 136 -10.78 2.22 -16.53
CA GLY A 136 -12.12 2.72 -16.87
C GLY A 136 -12.37 4.18 -16.48
N LEU A 137 -11.60 4.72 -15.54
CA LEU A 137 -11.68 6.13 -15.12
C LEU A 137 -10.76 7.01 -15.96
N TRP A 138 -9.57 6.52 -16.29
CA TRP A 138 -8.68 7.20 -17.21
C TRP A 138 -9.31 7.36 -18.60
N THR A 139 -10.18 6.44 -19.04
CA THR A 139 -10.94 6.61 -20.28
C THR A 139 -12.01 7.72 -20.20
N LEU A 140 -12.46 8.12 -19.00
CA LEU A 140 -13.36 9.27 -18.81
C LEU A 140 -12.65 10.61 -19.02
N ARG A 141 -11.31 10.61 -19.15
CA ARG A 141 -10.48 11.79 -19.44
C ARG A 141 -10.72 12.94 -18.46
N LEU A 142 -10.78 12.62 -17.17
CA LEU A 142 -10.94 13.63 -16.12
C LEU A 142 -9.75 14.61 -16.10
N SER A 143 -8.61 14.24 -16.69
CA SER A 143 -7.47 15.12 -16.87
C SER A 143 -6.67 14.89 -18.16
N ASP A 144 -5.78 15.83 -18.48
CA ASP A 144 -4.85 15.71 -19.62
C ASP A 144 -3.91 14.50 -19.47
N LEU A 145 -3.51 14.16 -18.24
CA LEU A 145 -2.66 12.99 -17.97
C LEU A 145 -3.41 11.69 -18.21
N HIS A 146 -4.69 11.62 -17.82
CA HIS A 146 -5.54 10.45 -18.10
C HIS A 146 -5.67 10.21 -19.60
N TRP A 147 -5.86 11.29 -20.35
CA TRP A 147 -5.93 11.23 -21.81
C TRP A 147 -4.63 10.72 -22.43
N LYS A 148 -3.49 11.29 -22.03
CA LYS A 148 -2.16 10.84 -22.52
C LYS A 148 -1.88 9.38 -22.17
N HIS A 149 -2.21 8.96 -20.96
CA HIS A 149 -1.98 7.59 -20.52
C HIS A 149 -2.87 6.58 -21.26
N ALA A 150 -4.13 6.96 -21.55
CA ALA A 150 -5.03 6.15 -22.37
C ALA A 150 -4.51 5.99 -23.81
N LEU A 151 -3.90 7.03 -24.40
CA LEU A 151 -3.27 6.95 -25.73
C LEU A 151 -2.06 6.01 -25.76
N GLN A 152 -1.36 5.86 -24.63
CA GLN A 152 -0.24 4.92 -24.47
C GLN A 152 -0.72 3.49 -24.15
N GLY A 153 -2.02 3.24 -24.12
CA GLY A 153 -2.58 1.91 -23.84
C GLY A 153 -2.37 1.44 -22.40
N PHE A 154 -2.24 2.36 -21.44
CA PHE A 154 -2.03 2.06 -20.02
C PHE A 154 -0.75 1.25 -19.73
N GLN A 155 0.26 1.40 -20.57
CA GLN A 155 1.52 0.68 -20.41
C GLN A 155 2.33 1.23 -19.23
N CYS A 156 2.96 0.33 -18.48
CA CYS A 156 3.90 0.68 -17.42
C CYS A 156 5.13 -0.23 -17.47
N THR A 157 6.27 0.30 -17.03
CA THR A 157 7.54 -0.42 -16.93
C THR A 157 7.92 -0.60 -15.46
N SER A 158 8.60 -1.70 -15.16
CA SER A 158 9.14 -1.95 -13.83
C SER A 158 10.14 -0.87 -13.41
N PRO A 159 10.08 -0.36 -12.17
CA PRO A 159 11.13 0.49 -11.61
C PRO A 159 12.42 -0.27 -11.28
N ILE A 160 12.38 -1.61 -11.27
CA ILE A 160 13.56 -2.44 -11.04
C ILE A 160 14.42 -2.38 -12.31
N HIS A 161 15.43 -1.51 -12.31
CA HIS A 161 16.33 -1.34 -13.44
C HIS A 161 17.25 -2.57 -13.55
N ALA A 162 17.38 -3.13 -14.76
CA ALA A 162 18.20 -4.32 -15.01
C ALA A 162 19.69 -3.97 -15.25
N ASP A 163 20.23 -2.97 -14.55
CA ASP A 163 21.61 -2.54 -14.82
C ASP A 163 22.62 -3.61 -14.38
N THR A 164 23.24 -4.20 -15.40
CA THR A 164 24.22 -5.29 -15.37
C THR A 164 25.61 -4.81 -14.92
N SER A 165 25.73 -4.14 -13.78
CA SER A 165 27.05 -3.76 -13.26
C SER A 165 27.62 -4.85 -12.35
N LEU A 166 28.73 -5.45 -12.79
CA LEU A 166 29.40 -6.67 -12.31
C LEU A 166 30.04 -6.58 -10.90
N VAL A 167 29.69 -5.58 -10.06
CA VAL A 167 30.48 -5.26 -8.84
C VAL A 167 29.66 -5.26 -7.54
N LEU A 168 28.34 -5.50 -7.59
CA LEU A 168 27.47 -5.55 -6.40
C LEU A 168 26.40 -6.65 -6.61
N PRO A 169 25.74 -7.20 -5.57
CA PRO A 169 24.53 -8.03 -5.76
C PRO A 169 23.63 -7.45 -6.85
N GLY A 170 23.23 -8.30 -7.80
CA GLY A 170 22.52 -7.86 -9.00
C GLY A 170 21.26 -7.04 -8.69
N PRO A 171 20.73 -6.32 -9.68
CA PRO A 171 19.63 -5.34 -9.49
C PRO A 171 18.42 -5.89 -8.75
N LEU A 172 18.10 -7.17 -8.95
CA LEU A 172 17.02 -7.85 -8.25
C LEU A 172 17.26 -7.99 -6.75
N VAL A 173 18.49 -8.27 -6.33
CA VAL A 173 18.87 -8.39 -4.92
C VAL A 173 18.86 -7.02 -4.23
N ALA A 174 19.33 -5.98 -4.92
CA ALA A 174 19.25 -4.60 -4.42
C ALA A 174 17.78 -4.17 -4.22
N ALA A 175 16.91 -4.47 -5.18
CA ALA A 175 15.48 -4.24 -5.08
C ALA A 175 14.85 -5.01 -3.90
N ALA A 176 15.15 -6.30 -3.78
CA ALA A 176 14.69 -7.12 -2.65
C ALA A 176 15.18 -6.58 -1.30
N ALA A 177 16.44 -6.15 -1.21
CA ALA A 177 17.00 -5.59 0.01
C ALA A 177 16.30 -4.29 0.42
N MET A 178 15.94 -3.43 -0.54
CA MET A 178 15.18 -2.21 -0.27
C MET A 178 13.78 -2.50 0.22
N GLU A 179 13.07 -3.43 -0.43
CA GLU A 179 11.72 -3.83 -0.02
C GLU A 179 11.72 -4.49 1.36
N LEU A 180 12.74 -5.30 1.66
CA LEU A 180 12.96 -5.89 2.97
C LEU A 180 13.24 -4.81 4.03
N ALA A 181 14.17 -3.90 3.77
CA ALA A 181 14.55 -2.84 4.72
C ALA A 181 13.39 -1.88 4.99
N GLY A 182 12.63 -1.51 3.96
CA GLY A 182 11.45 -0.66 4.12
C GLY A 182 10.34 -1.36 4.90
N ALA A 183 10.06 -2.64 4.62
CA ALA A 183 9.08 -3.41 5.40
C ALA A 183 9.52 -3.59 6.87
N PHE A 184 10.82 -3.83 7.12
CA PHE A 184 11.39 -3.86 8.46
C PHE A 184 11.19 -2.53 9.19
N ALA A 185 11.51 -1.41 8.54
CA ALA A 185 11.37 -0.08 9.13
C ALA A 185 9.90 0.26 9.43
N MET A 186 9.00 -0.03 8.49
CA MET A 186 7.55 0.17 8.66
C MET A 186 7.00 -0.69 9.81
N GLN A 187 7.34 -1.98 9.86
CA GLN A 187 6.91 -2.85 10.95
C GLN A 187 7.47 -2.40 12.30
N THR A 188 8.72 -1.98 12.35
CA THR A 188 9.36 -1.44 13.56
C THR A 188 8.63 -0.19 14.05
N ALA A 189 8.31 0.73 13.12
CA ALA A 189 7.52 1.92 13.44
C ALA A 189 6.15 1.53 14.00
N PHE A 190 5.43 0.59 13.38
CA PHE A 190 4.13 0.14 13.91
C PHE A 190 4.23 -0.46 15.31
N THR A 191 5.25 -1.29 15.57
CA THR A 191 5.46 -1.91 16.88
C THR A 191 5.76 -0.86 17.96
N HIS A 192 6.69 0.07 17.70
CA HIS A 192 7.14 1.03 18.73
C HIS A 192 6.25 2.25 18.89
N THR A 193 5.43 2.59 17.90
CA THR A 193 4.48 3.70 18.01
C THR A 193 3.10 3.26 18.50
N HIS A 194 2.92 2.00 18.88
CA HIS A 194 1.62 1.50 19.33
C HIS A 194 1.11 2.20 20.61
N THR A 195 2.01 2.62 21.50
CA THR A 195 1.67 3.37 22.74
C THR A 195 1.55 4.88 22.52
N VAL A 196 1.98 5.38 21.36
CA VAL A 196 1.88 6.78 21.00
C VAL A 196 0.44 7.07 20.55
N ASP A 197 -0.06 8.26 20.92
CA ASP A 197 -1.36 8.74 20.50
C ASP A 197 -1.50 8.67 18.96
N GLN A 198 -2.65 8.14 18.52
CA GLN A 198 -2.95 7.88 17.12
C GLN A 198 -2.74 9.12 16.24
N ARG A 199 -3.00 10.33 16.74
CA ARG A 199 -2.79 11.57 15.96
C ARG A 199 -1.34 11.74 15.51
N TYR A 200 -0.38 11.43 16.37
CA TYR A 200 1.04 11.53 16.04
C TYR A 200 1.53 10.30 15.29
N ARG A 201 1.02 9.12 15.65
CA ARG A 201 1.36 7.86 14.99
C ARG A 201 1.08 7.91 13.49
N VAL A 202 -0.07 8.46 13.10
CA VAL A 202 -0.46 8.62 11.69
C VAL A 202 0.59 9.45 10.93
N HIS A 203 0.98 10.60 11.47
CA HIS A 203 1.97 11.46 10.82
C HIS A 203 3.37 10.86 10.82
N ALA A 204 3.77 10.11 11.86
CA ALA A 204 5.04 9.42 11.91
C ALA A 204 5.14 8.34 10.83
N VAL A 205 4.11 7.51 10.67
CA VAL A 205 4.06 6.47 9.63
C VAL A 205 4.01 7.10 8.23
N ALA A 206 3.24 8.17 8.04
CA ALA A 206 3.18 8.89 6.77
C ALA A 206 4.53 9.53 6.39
N ALA A 207 5.22 10.13 7.36
CA ALA A 207 6.56 10.70 7.15
C ALA A 207 7.57 9.61 6.80
N LEU A 208 7.55 8.48 7.52
CA LEU A 208 8.41 7.34 7.20
C LEU A 208 8.13 6.80 5.80
N THR A 209 6.86 6.69 5.42
CA THR A 209 6.46 6.26 4.07
C THR A 209 7.06 7.19 3.01
N ALA A 210 6.92 8.52 3.18
CA ALA A 210 7.50 9.49 2.25
C ALA A 210 9.05 9.41 2.21
N ILE A 211 9.72 9.23 3.35
CA ILE A 211 11.19 9.06 3.40
C ILE A 211 11.62 7.81 2.65
N LEU A 212 10.93 6.68 2.85
CA LEU A 212 11.24 5.43 2.16
C LEU A 212 10.92 5.53 0.66
N THR A 213 9.86 6.23 0.27
CA THR A 213 9.56 6.54 -1.13
C THR A 213 10.64 7.42 -1.77
N TYR A 214 11.17 8.41 -1.04
CA TYR A 214 12.31 9.18 -1.52
C TYR A 214 13.55 8.31 -1.73
N ALA A 215 13.85 7.42 -0.78
CA ALA A 215 15.05 6.59 -0.80
C ALA A 215 15.00 5.46 -1.84
N GLY A 216 13.86 4.76 -1.94
CA GLY A 216 13.71 3.52 -2.73
C GLY A 216 12.72 3.61 -3.89
N GLY A 217 11.97 4.71 -4.03
CA GLY A 217 10.87 4.81 -5.00
C GLY A 217 11.31 4.63 -6.45
N LYS A 218 12.49 5.15 -6.82
CA LYS A 218 13.04 4.96 -8.17
C LYS A 218 13.52 3.54 -8.45
N MET A 219 13.79 2.75 -7.40
CA MET A 219 14.34 1.41 -7.53
C MET A 219 13.27 0.32 -7.48
N THR A 220 12.24 0.49 -6.64
CA THR A 220 11.20 -0.53 -6.46
C THR A 220 9.78 0.04 -6.43
N GLY A 221 9.61 1.37 -6.47
CA GLY A 221 8.35 2.01 -6.11
C GLY A 221 8.13 2.14 -4.60
N ALA A 222 9.02 1.57 -3.77
CA ALA A 222 8.96 1.62 -2.30
C ALA A 222 7.60 1.18 -1.74
N VAL A 223 7.19 -0.05 -2.05
CA VAL A 223 5.80 -0.50 -1.86
C VAL A 223 5.59 -1.16 -0.50
N PHE A 224 6.50 -2.05 -0.09
CA PHE A 224 6.54 -2.77 1.19
C PHE A 224 5.23 -3.48 1.57
N ASN A 225 4.39 -3.76 0.58
CA ASN A 225 3.03 -4.27 0.73
C ASN A 225 2.71 -5.19 -0.46
N PRO A 226 2.65 -6.52 -0.23
CA PRO A 226 2.42 -7.49 -1.30
C PRO A 226 1.12 -7.29 -2.10
N ALA A 227 0.03 -6.85 -1.46
CA ALA A 227 -1.23 -6.59 -2.15
C ALA A 227 -1.15 -5.33 -3.01
N LEU A 228 -0.56 -4.26 -2.48
CA LEU A 228 -0.36 -3.03 -3.24
C LEU A 228 0.59 -3.24 -4.43
N ALA A 229 1.65 -4.02 -4.24
CA ALA A 229 2.61 -4.35 -5.30
C ALA A 229 1.96 -5.19 -6.40
N PHE A 230 1.09 -6.14 -6.03
CA PHE A 230 0.31 -6.90 -7.01
C PHE A 230 -0.57 -6.00 -7.89
N SER A 231 -1.11 -4.91 -7.33
CA SER A 231 -1.89 -3.93 -8.10
C SER A 231 -1.02 -3.03 -8.98
N THR A 232 0.10 -2.56 -8.44
CA THR A 232 0.87 -1.44 -9.03
C THR A 232 2.06 -1.87 -9.86
N GLN A 233 2.68 -3.03 -9.58
CA GLN A 233 3.95 -3.45 -10.16
C GLN A 233 3.81 -4.68 -11.07
N PHE A 234 3.03 -5.68 -10.66
CA PHE A 234 2.89 -6.93 -11.40
C PHE A 234 2.31 -6.77 -12.83
N PRO A 235 1.43 -5.79 -13.10
CA PRO A 235 0.99 -5.53 -14.48
C PRO A 235 2.07 -4.95 -15.39
N CYS A 236 3.18 -4.45 -14.84
CA CYS A 236 4.21 -3.75 -15.60
C CYS A 236 5.22 -4.72 -16.23
N SER A 237 5.70 -4.34 -17.42
CA SER A 237 6.71 -5.10 -18.15
C SER A 237 8.11 -4.91 -17.55
N GLY A 238 9.02 -5.85 -17.80
CA GLY A 238 10.45 -5.72 -17.49
C GLY A 238 11.04 -6.88 -16.68
N HIS A 239 10.23 -7.60 -15.90
CA HIS A 239 10.67 -8.74 -15.08
C HIS A 239 9.63 -9.86 -15.09
N SER A 240 10.04 -11.06 -14.68
CA SER A 240 9.13 -12.20 -14.59
C SER A 240 8.24 -12.11 -13.35
N PHE A 241 7.14 -12.87 -13.35
CA PHE A 241 6.27 -12.99 -12.18
C PHE A 241 7.02 -13.47 -10.93
N LEU A 242 8.02 -14.36 -11.09
CA LEU A 242 8.80 -14.88 -9.97
C LEU A 242 9.77 -13.83 -9.41
N ASP A 243 10.36 -13.00 -10.26
CA ASP A 243 11.20 -11.88 -9.83
C ASP A 243 10.39 -10.89 -8.97
N TYR A 244 9.17 -10.58 -9.39
CA TYR A 244 8.26 -9.75 -8.59
C TYR A 244 7.82 -10.43 -7.30
N CYS A 245 7.57 -11.75 -7.30
CA CYS A 245 7.30 -12.48 -6.06
C CYS A 245 8.50 -12.40 -5.09
N LEU A 246 9.72 -12.50 -5.59
CA LEU A 246 10.91 -12.38 -4.75
C LEU A 246 11.00 -10.98 -4.11
N VAL A 247 10.88 -9.93 -4.93
CA VAL A 247 11.09 -8.54 -4.48
C VAL A 247 9.91 -8.01 -3.66
N TYR A 248 8.67 -8.29 -4.06
CA TYR A 248 7.49 -7.63 -3.48
C TYR A 248 6.66 -8.52 -2.56
N TRP A 249 6.93 -9.82 -2.52
CA TRP A 249 6.30 -10.72 -1.55
C TRP A 249 7.31 -11.22 -0.53
N LEU A 250 8.32 -11.97 -0.98
CA LEU A 250 9.24 -12.62 -0.07
C LEU A 250 10.05 -11.61 0.76
N ALA A 251 10.64 -10.60 0.12
CA ALA A 251 11.44 -9.60 0.82
C ALA A 251 10.64 -8.79 1.87
N PRO A 252 9.45 -8.22 1.58
CA PRO A 252 8.63 -7.55 2.57
C PRO A 252 8.19 -8.44 3.74
N LEU A 253 7.87 -9.71 3.47
CA LEU A 253 7.52 -10.68 4.51
C LEU A 253 8.71 -10.96 5.43
N LEU A 254 9.90 -11.17 4.85
CA LEU A 254 11.13 -11.34 5.63
C LEU A 254 11.45 -10.09 6.45
N GLY A 255 11.34 -8.90 5.88
CA GLY A 255 11.57 -7.64 6.60
C GLY A 255 10.66 -7.46 7.80
N MET A 256 9.36 -7.70 7.61
CA MET A 256 8.37 -7.67 8.67
C MET A 256 8.69 -8.71 9.77
N MET A 257 8.96 -9.97 9.39
CA MET A 257 9.26 -11.03 10.35
C MET A 257 10.55 -10.77 11.13
N CYS A 258 11.60 -10.26 10.46
CA CYS A 258 12.84 -9.86 11.12
C CYS A 258 12.61 -8.79 12.18
N SER A 259 11.76 -7.80 11.90
CA SER A 259 11.38 -6.77 12.89
C SER A 259 10.66 -7.40 14.08
N VAL A 260 9.62 -8.20 13.82
CA VAL A 260 8.83 -8.86 14.88
C VAL A 260 9.72 -9.71 15.79
N LEU A 261 10.53 -10.59 15.20
CA LEU A 261 11.39 -11.50 15.96
C LEU A 261 12.48 -10.75 16.73
N LEU A 262 13.11 -9.75 16.14
CA LEU A 262 14.15 -8.95 16.82
C LEU A 262 13.59 -8.30 18.09
N PHE A 263 12.43 -7.64 17.99
CA PHE A 263 11.85 -6.93 19.13
C PHE A 263 11.14 -7.85 20.14
N ASP A 264 10.76 -9.06 19.74
CA ASP A 264 10.28 -10.09 20.68
C ASP A 264 11.40 -10.63 21.56
N GLN A 265 12.57 -10.88 20.97
CA GLN A 265 13.73 -11.35 21.73
C GLN A 265 14.29 -10.27 22.66
N LEU A 266 14.21 -9.00 22.27
CA LEU A 266 14.72 -7.88 23.06
C LEU A 266 13.78 -7.42 24.18
N SER A 267 12.52 -7.87 24.21
CA SER A 267 11.55 -7.46 25.23
C SER A 267 11.69 -8.32 26.49
N PRO A 268 12.17 -7.78 27.63
CA PRO A 268 12.34 -8.55 28.86
C PRO A 268 10.97 -8.90 29.45
N GLY A 269 10.59 -10.18 29.38
CA GLY A 269 9.33 -10.71 29.94
C GLY A 269 8.37 -11.35 28.92
N GLY A 270 8.79 -11.59 27.68
CA GLY A 270 7.97 -12.21 26.64
C GLY A 270 7.38 -13.57 27.06
N THR A 271 6.08 -13.58 27.36
CA THR A 271 5.29 -14.82 27.35
C THR A 271 5.33 -15.36 25.91
N PRO A 272 5.66 -16.64 25.68
CA PRO A 272 5.71 -17.16 24.31
C PRO A 272 4.36 -16.97 23.64
N ALA A 273 4.37 -16.44 22.41
CA ALA A 273 3.19 -16.12 21.58
C ALA A 273 2.34 -17.35 21.19
N HIS A 274 2.52 -18.49 21.85
CA HIS A 274 1.77 -19.70 21.61
C HIS A 274 1.15 -20.22 22.91
N ARG A 275 0.02 -19.62 23.28
CA ARG A 275 -1.00 -20.36 24.03
C ARG A 275 -2.14 -20.64 23.04
N PRO A 276 -2.21 -21.85 22.44
CA PRO A 276 -3.39 -22.21 21.67
C PRO A 276 -4.60 -22.06 22.60
N LEU A 277 -5.67 -21.43 22.11
CA LEU A 277 -6.99 -21.50 22.72
C LEU A 277 -7.43 -22.97 22.67
N LEU A 278 -6.93 -23.77 23.61
CA LEU A 278 -7.57 -25.03 23.98
C LEU A 278 -8.92 -24.63 24.56
N ALA A 279 -9.94 -24.75 23.71
CA ALA A 279 -11.33 -24.67 24.09
C ALA A 279 -11.52 -25.54 25.33
N ASN A 280 -11.85 -24.88 26.43
CA ASN A 280 -12.36 -25.51 27.62
C ASN A 280 -13.71 -26.14 27.24
N LYS A 281 -13.69 -27.42 26.85
CA LYS A 281 -14.86 -28.31 26.90
C LYS A 281 -14.85 -29.01 28.24
N ARG A 282 -15.43 -28.34 29.25
CA ARG A 282 -16.04 -28.84 30.50
C ARG A 282 -16.93 -27.68 30.96
N GLU A 283 -18.23 -27.77 31.16
CA GLU A 283 -19.19 -28.86 31.38
C GLU A 283 -20.52 -28.50 30.68
#